data_AF-A0A2N2PTR5-F1
#
_entry.id   AF-A0A2N2PTR5-F1
#
_cell.length_a   1.000
_cell.length_b   1.000
_cell.length_c   1.000
_cell.angle_alpha   90.00
_cell.angle_beta   90.00
_cell.angle_gamma   90.00
#
_symmetry.space_group_name_H-M   'P 1'
#
loop_
_entity.id
_entity.type
_entity.pdbx_description
1 polymer ?
#
loop_
_entity_poly.entity_id
_entity_poly.type
_entity_poly.pdbx_seq_one_letter_code
_entity_poly.pdbx_strand_id
1 'polypeptide(L)'
;MQTGLLWFDNSTDRDLATKVADAARRYWEKFGVSPNTCYVNRAALAPASAGVTLPGPGTPGGSRLVLRVLPASNVLLHHFWIGIEEQAELREAA
;
A
#
# COMPACT_ATOMS: atom_id res chain seq x y z
N MET A 1 5.29 -11.11 -1.59
CA MET A 1 5.81 -10.10 -2.55
C MET A 1 7.30 -10.35 -2.78
N GLN A 2 7.76 -10.43 -4.04
CA GLN A 2 9.19 -10.67 -4.36
C GLN A 2 9.99 -9.37 -4.55
N THR A 3 9.35 -8.32 -5.11
CA THR A 3 9.97 -7.00 -5.33
C THR A 3 8.98 -5.92 -4.95
N GLY A 4 9.46 -4.85 -4.31
CA GLY A 4 8.64 -3.70 -3.93
C GLY A 4 9.46 -2.47 -3.58
N LEU A 5 8.79 -1.36 -3.32
CA LEU A 5 9.37 -0.14 -2.78
C LEU A 5 9.21 -0.13 -1.26
N LEU A 6 10.31 0.10 -0.54
CA LEU A 6 10.25 0.44 0.88
C LEU A 6 10.14 1.96 1.01
N TRP A 7 9.00 2.43 1.48
CA TRP A 7 8.70 3.84 1.72
C TRP A 7 8.75 4.12 3.23
N PHE A 8 9.31 5.27 3.62
CA PHE A 8 9.39 5.70 5.01
C PHE A 8 8.60 6.99 5.22
N ASP A 9 7.74 6.99 6.25
CA ASP A 9 6.91 8.13 6.60
C ASP A 9 6.56 8.15 8.10
N ASN A 10 7.29 8.99 8.85
CA ASN A 10 7.11 9.17 10.29
C ASN A 10 6.21 10.34 10.69
N SER A 11 5.48 10.97 9.74
CA SER A 11 4.57 12.07 10.04
C SER A 11 3.47 11.64 11.03
N THR A 12 3.37 12.26 12.19
CA THR A 12 2.35 11.90 13.20
C THR A 12 0.99 12.56 12.94
N ASP A 13 0.97 13.56 12.06
CA ASP A 13 -0.19 14.39 11.69
C ASP A 13 -1.04 13.79 10.56
N ARG A 14 -0.58 12.70 9.92
CA ARG A 14 -1.24 12.09 8.76
C ARG A 14 -1.77 10.69 9.08
N ASP A 15 -2.96 10.41 8.58
CA ASP A 15 -3.60 9.10 8.69
C ASP A 15 -2.89 8.03 7.83
N LEU A 16 -3.14 6.76 8.14
CA LEU A 16 -2.54 5.63 7.44
C LEU A 16 -2.89 5.61 5.95
N ALA A 17 -4.15 5.87 5.59
CA ALA A 17 -4.62 5.87 4.20
C ALA A 17 -3.91 6.93 3.36
N THR A 18 -3.72 8.14 3.90
CA THR A 18 -2.95 9.20 3.23
C THR A 18 -1.51 8.76 2.96
N LYS A 19 -0.82 8.18 3.95
CA LYS A 19 0.56 7.70 3.79
C LYS A 19 0.68 6.56 2.79
N VAL A 20 -0.29 5.65 2.80
CA VAL A 20 -0.37 4.54 1.86
C VAL A 20 -0.62 5.04 0.44
N ALA A 21 -1.44 6.08 0.26
CA ALA A 21 -1.65 6.72 -1.04
C ALA A 21 -0.37 7.39 -1.58
N ASP A 22 0.37 8.07 -0.70
CA ASP A 22 1.67 8.64 -1.06
C ASP A 22 2.67 7.55 -1.47
N ALA A 23 2.74 6.46 -0.71
CA ALA A 23 3.57 5.31 -1.07
C ALA A 23 3.18 4.73 -2.44
N ALA A 24 1.89 4.62 -2.73
CA ALA A 24 1.37 4.09 -4.00
C ALA A 24 1.72 5.00 -5.18
N ARG A 25 1.58 6.31 -4.99
CA ARG A 25 2.04 7.32 -5.96
C ARG A 25 3.53 7.21 -6.21
N ARG A 26 4.35 7.12 -5.17
CA ARG A 26 5.81 6.98 -5.31
C ARG A 26 6.22 5.69 -6.01
N TYR A 27 5.52 4.59 -5.75
CA TYR A 27 5.73 3.34 -6.47
C TYR A 27 5.43 3.50 -7.96
N TRP A 28 4.29 4.10 -8.30
CA TRP A 28 3.91 4.37 -9.69
C TRP A 28 4.87 5.33 -10.40
N GLU A 29 5.29 6.43 -9.76
CA GLU A 29 6.28 7.37 -10.30
C GLU A 29 7.61 6.67 -10.65
N LYS A 30 8.01 5.67 -9.85
CA LYS A 30 9.26 4.93 -10.03
C LYS A 30 9.17 3.81 -11.05
N PHE A 31 8.06 3.06 -11.08
CA PHE A 31 7.94 1.83 -11.85
C PHE A 31 6.93 1.90 -13.01
N GLY A 32 6.14 2.96 -13.10
CA GLY A 32 5.11 3.16 -14.13
C GLY A 32 3.87 2.25 -13.99
N VAL A 33 3.81 1.42 -12.94
CA VAL A 33 2.74 0.45 -12.71
C VAL A 33 2.07 0.67 -11.35
N SER A 34 0.77 0.43 -11.28
CA SER A 34 0.00 0.57 -10.04
C SER A 34 0.24 -0.62 -9.10
N PRO A 35 0.55 -0.38 -7.82
CA PRO A 35 0.70 -1.46 -6.83
C PRO A 35 -0.66 -2.02 -6.42
N ASN A 36 -0.70 -3.27 -5.94
CA ASN A 36 -1.94 -3.90 -5.45
C ASN A 36 -1.91 -4.22 -3.94
N THR A 37 -0.73 -4.16 -3.31
CA THR A 37 -0.52 -4.57 -1.92
C THR A 37 0.48 -3.65 -1.22
N CYS A 38 0.21 -3.33 0.04
CA CYS A 38 1.08 -2.59 0.93
C CYS A 38 1.17 -3.30 2.29
N TYR A 39 2.38 -3.68 2.67
CA TYR A 39 2.68 -4.23 3.98
C TYR A 39 3.08 -3.12 4.94
N VAL A 40 2.48 -3.14 6.13
CA VAL A 40 2.74 -2.18 7.20
C VAL A 40 3.07 -2.89 8.50
N ASN A 41 3.71 -2.19 9.43
CA ASN A 41 3.86 -2.71 10.78
C ASN A 41 2.48 -2.94 11.42
N ARG A 42 2.31 -4.04 12.17
CA ARG A 42 1.05 -4.38 12.84
C ARG A 42 0.55 -3.27 13.78
N ALA A 43 1.45 -2.54 14.45
CA ALA A 43 1.07 -1.45 15.35
C ALA A 43 0.51 -0.22 14.60
N ALA A 44 0.73 -0.13 13.29
CA ALA A 44 0.18 0.94 12.46
C ALA A 44 -1.23 0.62 11.91
N LEU A 45 -1.69 -0.63 12.02
CA LEU A 45 -2.98 -1.07 11.49
C LEU A 45 -4.07 -0.98 12.57
N ALA A 46 -5.11 -0.20 12.33
CA ALA A 46 -6.32 -0.22 13.14
C ALA A 46 -7.10 -1.54 12.88
N PRO A 47 -7.89 -2.05 13.85
CA PRO A 47 -8.53 -3.37 13.78
C PRO A 47 -9.53 -3.57 12.61
N ALA A 48 -9.86 -2.52 11.85
CA ALA A 48 -10.86 -2.56 10.77
C ALA A 48 -10.28 -2.35 9.35
N SER A 49 -8.96 -2.25 9.19
CA SER A 49 -8.35 -1.84 7.91
C SER A 49 -7.84 -3.03 7.10
N ALA A 50 -8.69 -3.62 6.24
CA ALA A 50 -8.30 -4.76 5.37
C ALA A 50 -8.13 -4.40 3.88
N GLY A 51 -8.48 -3.17 3.48
CA GLY A 51 -8.29 -2.68 2.12
C GLY A 51 -8.59 -1.20 2.04
N VAL A 52 -7.80 -0.46 1.26
CA VAL A 52 -7.97 0.98 1.06
C VAL A 52 -8.21 1.23 -0.41
N THR A 53 -9.32 1.89 -0.70
CA THR A 53 -9.67 2.31 -2.05
C THR A 53 -9.24 3.75 -2.23
N LEU A 54 -8.30 3.97 -3.14
CA LEU A 54 -7.63 5.26 -3.34
C LEU A 54 -7.83 5.75 -4.78
N PRO A 55 -7.72 7.06 -5.04
CA PRO A 55 -7.54 7.54 -6.40
C PRO A 55 -6.25 6.95 -6.98
N GLY A 56 -6.34 6.39 -8.17
CA GLY A 56 -5.24 5.77 -8.88
C GLY A 56 -4.18 6.79 -9.26
N PRO A 57 -2.90 6.48 -9.05
CA PRO A 57 -1.83 7.40 -9.40
C PRO A 57 -1.73 7.57 -10.92
N GLY A 58 -1.56 8.82 -11.38
CA GLY A 58 -1.19 9.11 -12.77
C GLY A 58 -2.31 9.16 -13.82
N THR A 59 -3.59 9.01 -13.45
CA THR A 59 -4.70 9.09 -14.42
C THR A 59 -5.58 10.33 -14.20
N PRO A 60 -5.62 11.31 -15.12
CA PRO A 60 -6.63 12.36 -15.09
C PRO A 60 -8.01 11.73 -15.33
N GLY A 61 -8.85 11.70 -14.30
CA GLY A 61 -10.15 11.02 -14.33
C GLY A 61 -10.41 10.06 -13.17
N GLY A 62 -9.45 9.85 -12.27
CA GLY A 62 -9.72 9.19 -10.97
C GLY A 62 -9.99 7.70 -11.07
N SER A 63 -9.28 6.98 -11.95
CA SER A 63 -9.31 5.50 -11.97
C SER A 63 -9.08 4.98 -10.55
N ARG A 64 -9.94 4.11 -10.03
CA ARG A 64 -9.92 3.70 -8.62
C ARG A 64 -8.91 2.58 -8.42
N LEU A 65 -7.96 2.76 -7.51
CA LEU A 65 -7.00 1.74 -7.12
C LEU A 65 -7.46 1.07 -5.83
N VAL A 66 -7.64 -0.24 -5.86
CA VAL A 66 -7.87 -1.04 -4.65
C VAL A 66 -6.51 -1.55 -4.18
N LEU A 67 -6.08 -1.10 -3.00
CA LEU A 67 -4.81 -1.50 -2.40
C LEU A 67 -5.09 -2.29 -1.12
N ARG A 68 -4.59 -3.53 -1.06
CA ARG A 68 -4.67 -4.34 0.15
C ARG A 68 -3.60 -3.88 1.14
N VAL A 69 -4.02 -3.58 2.37
CA VAL A 69 -3.09 -3.17 3.43
C VAL A 69 -3.01 -4.31 4.44
N LEU A 70 -1.83 -4.91 4.56
CA LEU A 70 -1.62 -6.12 5.35
C LEU A 70 -0.57 -5.88 6.44
N PRO A 71 -0.76 -6.41 7.65
CA PRO A 71 0.24 -6.33 8.69
C PRO A 71 1.38 -7.32 8.41
N ALA A 72 2.62 -6.89 8.60
CA ALA A 72 3.81 -7.74 8.51
C ALA A 72 4.77 -7.47 9.67
N SER A 73 5.21 -8.54 10.34
CA SER A 73 6.09 -8.45 11.52
C SER A 73 7.51 -8.03 11.19
N ASN A 74 7.95 -8.20 9.94
CA ASN A 74 9.26 -7.82 9.44
C ASN A 74 9.31 -6.38 8.87
N VAL A 75 8.18 -5.66 8.86
CA VAL A 75 8.13 -4.26 8.45
C VAL A 75 8.25 -3.38 9.69
N LEU A 76 9.26 -2.50 9.71
CA LEU A 76 9.49 -1.57 10.81
C LEU A 76 8.35 -0.54 10.92
N LEU A 77 8.17 0.02 12.11
CA LEU A 77 7.22 1.13 12.30
C LEU A 77 7.57 2.29 11.36
N HIS A 78 6.55 2.99 10.86
CA HIS A 78 6.68 4.07 9.87
C HIS A 78 7.25 3.64 8.51
N HIS A 79 7.45 2.34 8.29
CA HIS A 79 7.83 1.81 6.99
C HIS A 79 6.63 1.13 6.32
N PHE A 80 6.59 1.27 5.00
CA PHE A 80 5.53 0.80 4.13
C PHE A 80 6.19 0.05 2.99
N TRP A 81 5.96 -1.25 2.91
CA TRP A 81 6.49 -2.06 1.82
C TRP A 81 5.40 -2.27 0.77
N ILE A 82 5.51 -1.55 -0.34
CA ILE A 82 4.47 -1.48 -1.36
C ILE A 82 4.92 -2.10 -2.67
N GLY A 83 4.00 -2.75 -3.36
CA GLY A 83 4.25 -3.30 -4.69
C GLY A 83 3.14 -4.19 -5.20
N ILE A 84 3.51 -5.13 -6.06
CA ILE A 84 2.60 -6.09 -6.67
C ILE A 84 2.80 -7.45 -6.01
N GLU A 85 1.70 -8.03 -5.56
CA GLU A 85 1.64 -9.40 -5.07
C GLU A 85 0.73 -10.24 -5.96
N GLU A 86 1.34 -11.22 -6.62
CA GLU A 86 0.68 -12.13 -7.56
C GLU A 86 -0.19 -13.17 -6.83
N GLN A 87 0.23 -13.60 -5.64
CA GLN A 87 -0.51 -14.58 -4.83
C GLN A 87 -1.82 -14.05 -4.24
N ALA A 88 -2.05 -12.75 -4.29
CA ALA A 88 -3.18 -12.17 -3.61
C ALA A 88 -4.47 -12.22 -4.47
N GLU A 89 -4.36 -12.47 -5.78
CA GLU A 89 -5.51 -12.87 -6.62
C GLU A 89 -5.99 -14.31 -6.31
N LEU A 90 -5.06 -15.21 -5.98
CA LEU A 90 -5.35 -16.61 -5.61
C LEU A 90 -6.07 -16.75 -4.26
N ARG A 91 -5.87 -15.82 -3.31
CA ARG A 91 -6.54 -15.86 -1.99
C ARG A 91 -7.93 -15.24 -1.99
N GLU A 92 -8.28 -14.40 -2.96
CA GLU A 92 -9.64 -13.87 -3.10
C GLU A 92 -10.58 -14.84 -3.84
N ALA A 93 -10.03 -15.81 -4.56
CA ALA A 93 -10.79 -16.82 -5.31
C ALA A 93 -11.06 -18.13 -4.52
N ALA A 94 -10.61 -18.23 -3.26
CA ALA A 94 -10.73 -19.40 -2.38
C ALA A 94 -11.54 -19.07 -1.12
#